data_AF-A0A7N2N154-F1
#
_entry.id   AF-A0A7N2N154-F1
#
_cell.length_a   1.000
_cell.length_b   1.000
_cell.length_c   1.000
_cell.angle_alpha   90.00
_cell.angle_beta   90.00
_cell.angle_gamma   90.00
#
_symmetry.space_group_name_H-M   'P 1'
#
loop_
_entity.id
_entity.type
_entity.pdbx_description
1 polymer ?
#
loop_
_entity_poly.entity_id
_entity_poly.type
_entity_poly.pdbx_seq_one_letter_code
_entity_poly.pdbx_strand_id
1 'polypeptide(L)'
;MCLLVSFMLWSLTCGFFPTNPNHVILLVIARFLVGMAQGFIFPSIHTVLAQWVQPHERSRCVSLATSGMYLGAAAGVLVLPSLVKLRGPRSVFLAEVTLGAVWSVLWLNYASDSPLTEHPKSNAAGFGQLFSSIKESQKIKVENGGGSMRSAKIPWKSILVSLPVWAIVANNFTFHYTLYVLMNWLPTYFEKGLQLSLQEMGFYKMIPFLNMFIFSNVGGVIADHLITNRILSVTGTRKFLNTIGFVVASVALVALPVEVGSCDLNCYKPKLTEFN
;
A
#
# COMPACT_ATOMS: atom_id res chain seq x y z
N MET A 1 11.29 -12.56 9.71
CA MET A 1 12.38 -11.76 10.32
C MET A 1 12.40 -10.30 9.87
N CYS A 2 12.48 -9.97 8.57
CA CYS A 2 12.54 -8.57 8.11
C CYS A 2 11.39 -7.68 8.59
N LEU A 3 10.14 -8.18 8.55
CA LEU A 3 8.97 -7.45 9.07
C LEU A 3 9.13 -7.10 10.55
N LEU A 4 9.53 -8.06 11.37
CA LEU A 4 9.75 -7.84 12.80
C LEU A 4 10.80 -6.75 13.05
N VAL A 5 11.94 -6.81 12.36
CA VAL A 5 13.00 -5.79 12.47
C VAL A 5 12.48 -4.41 12.07
N SER A 6 11.71 -4.31 10.98
CA SER A 6 11.10 -3.05 10.55
C SER A 6 10.17 -2.46 11.61
N PHE A 7 9.25 -3.24 12.17
CA PHE A 7 8.29 -2.75 13.17
C PHE A 7 8.97 -2.43 14.51
N MET A 8 9.96 -3.22 14.93
CA MET A 8 10.76 -2.92 16.13
C MET A 8 11.56 -1.63 15.96
N LEU A 9 12.25 -1.45 14.82
CA LEU A 9 13.02 -0.23 14.55
C LEU A 9 12.12 1.01 14.47
N TRP A 10 10.95 0.87 13.84
CA TRP A 10 9.95 1.94 13.78
C TRP A 10 9.44 2.32 15.18
N SER A 11 9.13 1.33 16.01
CA SER A 11 8.64 1.54 17.38
C SER A 11 9.71 2.18 18.28
N LEU A 12 10.95 1.70 18.22
CA LEU A 12 12.08 2.29 18.95
C LEU A 12 12.29 3.75 18.53
N THR A 13 12.27 4.04 17.23
CA THR A 13 12.40 5.41 16.71
C THR A 13 11.26 6.30 17.23
N CYS A 14 10.02 5.82 17.23
CA CYS A 14 8.89 6.58 17.78
C CYS A 14 8.98 6.81 19.29
N GLY A 15 9.60 5.88 20.04
CA GLY A 15 9.74 5.95 21.50
C GLY A 15 10.93 6.78 22.01
N PHE A 16 12.05 6.82 21.29
CA PHE A 16 13.25 7.57 21.70
C PHE A 16 13.21 9.05 21.34
N PHE A 17 12.59 9.41 20.22
CA PHE A 17 12.57 10.79 19.73
C PHE A 17 11.42 11.72 20.21
N PRO A 18 10.45 11.35 21.08
CA PRO A 18 9.40 12.26 21.51
C PRO A 18 9.78 12.96 22.82
N THR A 19 10.69 13.93 22.81
CA THR A 19 10.92 14.75 24.02
C THR A 19 11.10 16.25 23.78
N ASN A 20 11.66 16.70 22.65
CA ASN A 20 11.87 18.13 22.42
C ASN A 20 11.62 18.56 20.95
N PRO A 21 10.49 19.24 20.65
CA PRO A 21 10.17 19.73 19.30
C PRO A 21 11.12 20.82 18.78
N ASN A 22 11.99 21.35 19.65
CA ASN A 22 12.90 22.46 19.33
C ASN A 22 14.18 22.03 18.59
N HIS A 23 14.46 20.72 18.49
CA HIS A 23 15.65 20.20 17.80
C HIS A 23 15.29 19.62 16.43
N VAL A 24 15.24 20.47 15.41
CA VAL A 24 14.88 20.08 14.03
C VAL A 24 15.76 18.95 13.49
N ILE A 25 17.06 18.97 13.77
CA ILE A 25 18.01 17.92 13.34
C ILE A 25 17.59 16.54 13.88
N LEU A 26 17.11 16.50 15.12
CA LEU A 26 16.65 15.27 15.75
C LEU A 26 15.42 14.70 15.05
N LEU A 27 14.48 15.59 14.66
CA LEU A 27 13.29 15.20 13.89
C LEU A 27 13.67 14.69 12.48
N VAL A 28 14.67 15.29 11.84
CA VAL A 28 15.18 14.84 10.52
C VAL A 28 15.78 13.45 10.63
N ILE A 29 16.65 13.20 11.62
CA ILE A 29 17.26 11.88 11.86
C ILE A 29 16.17 10.85 12.15
N ALA A 30 15.20 11.18 13.02
CA ALA A 30 14.09 10.29 13.32
C ALA A 30 13.28 9.95 12.05
N ARG A 31 12.98 10.93 11.19
CA ARG A 31 12.26 10.70 9.93
C ARG A 31 13.04 9.82 8.96
N PHE A 32 14.36 10.02 8.86
CA PHE A 32 15.22 9.19 8.05
C PHE A 32 15.22 7.72 8.54
N LEU A 33 15.34 7.51 9.86
CA LEU A 33 15.30 6.17 10.46
C LEU A 33 13.95 5.47 10.26
N VAL A 34 12.84 6.19 10.46
CA VAL A 34 11.49 5.66 10.17
C VAL A 34 11.37 5.26 8.69
N GLY A 35 11.85 6.12 7.77
CA GLY A 35 11.83 5.82 6.33
C GLY A 35 12.61 4.55 5.97
N MET A 36 13.81 4.39 6.54
CA MET A 36 14.60 3.16 6.36
C MET A 36 13.89 1.93 6.91
N ALA A 37 13.27 2.04 8.10
CA ALA A 37 12.52 0.94 8.69
C ALA A 37 11.33 0.51 7.82
N GLN A 38 10.60 1.48 7.28
CA GLN A 38 9.40 1.25 6.47
C GLN A 38 9.70 0.71 5.06
N GLY A 39 10.87 1.02 4.48
CA GLY A 39 11.22 0.62 3.12
C GLY A 39 11.19 -0.89 2.87
N PHE A 40 11.41 -1.71 3.90
CA PHE A 40 11.41 -3.17 3.78
C PHE A 40 10.03 -3.81 3.95
N ILE A 41 9.00 -3.05 4.33
CA ILE A 41 7.68 -3.60 4.68
C ILE A 41 7.01 -4.24 3.46
N PHE A 42 6.83 -3.49 2.36
CA PHE A 42 6.13 -4.01 1.18
C PHE A 42 6.83 -5.22 0.55
N PRO A 43 8.15 -5.20 0.26
CA PRO A 43 8.83 -6.39 -0.27
C PRO A 43 8.72 -7.61 0.64
N SER A 44 8.78 -7.40 1.97
CA SER A 44 8.66 -8.49 2.94
C SER A 44 7.25 -9.07 2.99
N ILE A 45 6.21 -8.23 2.97
CA ILE A 45 4.80 -8.68 2.89
C ILE A 45 4.60 -9.52 1.63
N HIS A 46 5.02 -9.03 0.46
CA HIS A 46 4.86 -9.76 -0.79
C HIS A 46 5.63 -11.09 -0.81
N THR A 47 6.80 -11.14 -0.17
CA THR A 47 7.59 -12.37 -0.04
C THR A 47 6.89 -13.39 0.85
N VAL A 48 6.39 -12.98 2.02
CA VAL A 48 5.64 -13.86 2.93
C VAL A 48 4.38 -14.38 2.24
N LEU A 49 3.59 -13.51 1.61
CA LEU A 49 2.37 -13.93 0.92
C LEU A 49 2.65 -14.85 -0.27
N ALA A 50 3.72 -14.60 -1.02
CA ALA A 50 4.12 -15.49 -2.11
C ALA A 50 4.49 -16.90 -1.61
N GLN A 51 4.93 -17.00 -0.36
CA GLN A 51 5.34 -18.25 0.25
C GLN A 51 4.19 -19.04 0.90
N TRP A 52 3.23 -18.34 1.51
CA TRP A 52 2.16 -18.96 2.28
C TRP A 52 0.85 -19.10 1.51
N VAL A 53 0.63 -18.27 0.49
CA VAL A 53 -0.66 -18.19 -0.21
C VAL A 53 -0.60 -18.91 -1.55
N GLN A 54 -1.59 -19.79 -1.76
CA GLN A 54 -1.77 -20.52 -3.01
C GLN A 54 -2.03 -19.56 -4.19
N PRO A 55 -1.59 -19.89 -5.42
CA PRO A 55 -1.71 -18.97 -6.55
C PRO A 55 -3.13 -18.49 -6.88
N HIS A 56 -4.16 -19.29 -6.57
CA HIS A 56 -5.55 -19.01 -6.94
C HIS A 56 -6.27 -18.05 -5.97
N GLU A 57 -5.77 -17.86 -4.74
CA GLU A 57 -6.30 -16.89 -3.76
C GLU A 57 -5.32 -15.73 -3.49
N ARG A 58 -4.24 -15.68 -4.28
CA ARG A 58 -3.12 -14.78 -4.04
C ARG A 58 -3.53 -13.32 -4.20
N SER A 59 -4.39 -12.99 -5.16
CA SER A 59 -4.75 -11.59 -5.39
C SER A 59 -5.61 -11.06 -4.25
N ARG A 60 -6.52 -11.86 -3.71
CA ARG A 60 -7.34 -11.55 -2.55
C ARG A 60 -6.50 -11.37 -1.30
N CYS A 61 -5.58 -12.28 -1.00
CA CYS A 61 -4.72 -12.15 0.19
C CYS A 61 -3.79 -10.94 0.11
N VAL A 62 -3.21 -10.68 -1.07
CA VAL A 62 -2.39 -9.47 -1.30
C VAL A 62 -3.24 -8.22 -1.11
N SER A 63 -4.42 -8.18 -1.71
CA SER A 63 -5.32 -7.02 -1.63
C SER A 63 -5.78 -6.76 -0.20
N LEU A 64 -6.08 -7.81 0.56
CA LEU A 64 -6.45 -7.70 1.97
C LEU A 64 -5.28 -7.15 2.80
N ALA A 65 -4.09 -7.73 2.64
CA ALA A 65 -2.90 -7.31 3.37
C ALA A 65 -2.50 -5.86 3.08
N THR A 66 -2.55 -5.42 1.81
CA THR A 66 -2.22 -4.04 1.43
C THR A 66 -3.32 -3.06 1.80
N SER A 67 -4.60 -3.47 1.73
CA SER A 67 -5.73 -2.60 2.05
C SER A 67 -5.75 -2.16 3.52
N GLY A 68 -5.17 -2.96 4.43
CA GLY A 68 -5.04 -2.60 5.84
C GLY A 68 -4.33 -1.26 6.07
N MET A 69 -3.41 -0.87 5.17
CA MET A 69 -2.78 0.45 5.21
C MET A 69 -3.80 1.58 4.97
N TYR A 70 -4.70 1.43 4.00
CA TYR A 70 -5.73 2.44 3.72
C TYR A 70 -6.71 2.57 4.87
N LEU A 71 -7.11 1.44 5.47
CA LEU A 71 -7.96 1.44 6.66
C LEU A 71 -7.26 2.10 7.87
N GLY A 72 -5.97 1.82 8.06
CA GLY A 72 -5.15 2.47 9.09
C GLY A 72 -5.02 3.98 8.87
N ALA A 73 -4.83 4.43 7.62
CA ALA A 73 -4.79 5.84 7.27
C ALA A 73 -6.14 6.54 7.53
N ALA A 74 -7.25 5.89 7.15
CA ALA A 74 -8.61 6.36 7.43
C ALA A 74 -8.84 6.55 8.94
N ALA A 75 -8.53 5.52 9.74
CA ALA A 75 -8.63 5.59 11.19
C ALA A 75 -7.70 6.66 11.77
N GLY A 76 -6.47 6.79 11.24
CA GLY A 76 -5.49 7.77 11.69
C GLY A 76 -5.96 9.21 11.50
N VAL A 77 -6.53 9.54 10.35
CA VAL A 77 -7.07 10.88 10.05
C VAL A 77 -8.21 11.26 11.00
N LEU A 78 -9.01 10.29 11.47
CA LEU A 78 -10.15 10.52 12.35
C LEU A 78 -9.77 10.54 13.84
N VAL A 79 -8.95 9.59 14.27
CA VAL A 79 -8.64 9.35 15.69
C VAL A 79 -7.49 10.23 16.17
N LEU A 80 -6.42 10.41 15.39
CA LEU A 80 -5.21 11.10 15.84
C LEU A 80 -5.46 12.57 16.21
N PRO A 81 -6.21 13.39 15.45
CA PRO A 81 -6.48 14.77 15.83
C PRO A 81 -7.23 14.90 17.18
N SER A 82 -8.21 14.02 17.39
CA SER A 82 -8.97 13.96 18.65
C SER A 82 -8.09 13.54 19.82
N LEU A 83 -7.20 12.57 19.60
CA LEU A 83 -6.25 12.09 20.61
C LEU A 83 -5.25 13.20 21.01
N VAL A 84 -4.72 13.95 20.03
CA VAL A 84 -3.84 15.10 20.28
C VAL A 84 -4.57 16.19 21.07
N LYS A 85 -5.84 16.47 20.76
CA LYS A 85 -6.63 17.48 21.46
C LYS A 85 -6.84 17.15 22.95
N LEU A 86 -7.01 15.86 23.28
CA LEU A 86 -7.32 15.42 24.64
C LEU A 86 -6.08 15.14 25.50
N ARG A 87 -5.03 14.54 24.92
CA ARG A 87 -3.85 14.05 25.67
C ARG A 87 -2.53 14.65 25.18
N GLY A 88 -2.61 15.66 24.31
CA GLY A 88 -1.46 16.34 23.73
C GLY A 88 -0.70 15.49 22.69
N PRO A 89 0.32 16.06 22.03
CA PRO A 89 1.05 15.40 20.93
C PRO A 89 1.79 14.12 21.34
N ARG A 90 2.24 14.03 22.59
CA ARG A 90 2.97 12.86 23.12
C ARG A 90 2.14 11.56 23.05
N SER A 91 0.82 11.67 23.14
CA SER A 91 -0.09 10.52 23.11
C SER A 91 -0.06 9.74 21.80
N VAL A 92 0.18 10.41 20.66
CA VAL A 92 0.28 9.77 19.34
C VAL A 92 1.51 8.86 19.27
N PHE A 93 2.66 9.35 19.75
CA PHE A 93 3.88 8.56 19.78
C PHE A 93 3.73 7.33 20.68
N LEU A 94 3.11 7.49 21.85
CA LEU A 94 2.85 6.37 22.74
C LEU A 94 1.93 5.34 22.09
N ALA A 95 0.86 5.79 21.43
CA ALA A 95 -0.06 4.89 20.71
C ALA A 95 0.67 4.11 19.60
N GLU A 96 1.52 4.75 18.82
CA GLU A 96 2.33 4.11 17.77
C GLU A 96 3.29 3.06 18.34
N VAL A 97 4.00 3.39 19.42
CA VAL A 97 4.92 2.45 20.11
C VAL A 97 4.14 1.24 20.63
N THR A 98 2.99 1.46 21.27
CA THR A 98 2.16 0.36 21.78
C THR A 98 1.63 -0.51 20.66
N LEU A 99 1.12 0.07 19.57
CA LEU A 99 0.62 -0.68 18.42
C LEU A 99 1.72 -1.52 17.76
N GLY A 100 2.90 -0.93 17.53
CA GLY A 100 4.04 -1.64 16.98
C GLY A 100 4.56 -2.76 17.90
N ALA A 101 4.57 -2.54 19.21
CA ALA A 101 4.94 -3.56 20.19
C ALA A 101 3.93 -4.72 20.22
N VAL A 102 2.62 -4.42 20.27
CA VAL A 102 1.55 -5.44 20.21
C VAL A 102 1.65 -6.25 18.92
N TRP A 103 1.82 -5.59 17.78
CA TRP A 103 2.04 -6.27 16.51
C TRP A 103 3.28 -7.17 16.54
N SER A 104 4.38 -6.71 17.13
CA SER A 104 5.64 -7.49 17.23
C SER A 104 5.49 -8.73 18.09
N VAL A 105 4.77 -8.63 19.22
CA VAL A 105 4.46 -9.77 20.09
C VAL A 105 3.56 -10.78 19.37
N LEU A 106 2.50 -10.30 18.69
CA LEU A 106 1.64 -11.17 17.87
C LEU A 106 2.46 -11.87 16.77
N TRP A 107 3.32 -11.14 16.08
CA TRP A 107 4.18 -11.71 15.05
C TRP A 107 5.11 -12.78 15.62
N LEU A 108 5.72 -12.57 16.78
CA LEU A 108 6.59 -13.57 17.41
C LEU A 108 5.84 -14.85 17.84
N ASN A 109 4.59 -14.72 18.27
CA ASN A 109 3.79 -15.86 18.71
C ASN A 109 3.17 -16.66 17.56
N TYR A 110 2.83 -16.00 16.44
CA TYR A 110 2.09 -16.62 15.33
C TYR A 110 2.91 -16.84 14.05
N ALA A 111 4.07 -16.18 13.88
CA ALA A 111 4.90 -16.39 12.70
C ALA A 111 5.63 -17.74 12.81
N SER A 112 5.12 -18.74 12.09
CA SER A 112 5.81 -20.02 11.88
C SER A 112 6.69 -19.98 10.63
N ASP A 113 7.55 -20.99 10.47
CA ASP A 113 8.36 -21.16 9.26
C ASP A 113 7.49 -21.60 8.07
N SER A 114 7.91 -21.19 6.86
CA SER A 114 7.12 -21.35 5.64
C SER A 114 6.84 -22.81 5.29
N PRO A 115 5.58 -23.18 4.96
CA PRO A 115 5.19 -24.54 4.56
C PRO A 115 5.77 -24.94 3.19
N LEU A 116 6.22 -23.99 2.37
CA LEU A 116 6.89 -24.27 1.09
C LEU A 116 8.25 -24.96 1.24
N THR A 117 8.83 -24.93 2.43
CA THR A 117 10.05 -25.68 2.72
C THR A 117 9.79 -27.20 2.67
N GLU A 118 8.53 -27.63 2.85
CA GLU A 118 8.15 -29.04 2.96
C GLU A 118 7.39 -29.60 1.72
N HIS A 119 6.70 -28.77 0.92
CA HIS A 119 5.88 -29.26 -0.21
C HIS A 119 6.14 -28.58 -1.57
N PRO A 120 7.00 -29.18 -2.44
CA PRO A 120 7.35 -28.64 -3.76
C PRO A 120 6.27 -28.75 -4.86
N LYS A 121 5.06 -29.23 -4.57
CA LYS A 121 4.10 -29.67 -5.62
C LYS A 121 3.04 -28.65 -6.05
N SER A 122 2.98 -27.46 -5.46
CA SER A 122 2.05 -26.40 -5.89
C SER A 122 2.67 -25.55 -7.02
N ASN A 123 2.85 -26.16 -8.19
CA ASN A 123 3.43 -25.53 -9.38
C ASN A 123 2.35 -25.30 -10.45
N ALA A 124 1.62 -24.18 -10.34
CA ALA A 124 0.82 -23.67 -11.45
C ALA A 124 0.50 -22.17 -11.26
N ALA A 125 1.18 -21.35 -12.07
CA ALA A 125 0.83 -19.98 -12.52
C ALA A 125 2.02 -19.01 -12.42
N GLY A 126 2.73 -18.83 -13.54
CA GLY A 126 3.52 -17.64 -13.89
C GLY A 126 4.88 -17.44 -13.22
N PHE A 127 4.99 -17.66 -11.90
CA PHE A 127 6.24 -17.43 -11.14
C PHE A 127 6.98 -18.72 -10.76
N GLY A 128 6.23 -19.83 -10.65
CA GLY A 128 6.78 -21.15 -10.30
C GLY A 128 7.69 -21.74 -11.37
N GLN A 129 7.47 -21.42 -12.65
CA GLN A 129 8.30 -21.90 -13.76
C GLN A 129 9.74 -21.37 -13.72
N LEU A 130 9.93 -20.11 -13.28
CA LEU A 130 11.27 -19.54 -13.14
C LEU A 130 12.04 -20.23 -12.00
N PHE A 131 11.37 -20.48 -10.87
CA PHE A 131 11.97 -21.18 -9.75
C PHE A 131 12.17 -22.68 -10.01
N SER A 132 11.26 -23.34 -10.75
CA SER A 132 11.41 -24.75 -11.11
C SER A 132 12.50 -24.95 -12.15
N SER A 133 12.63 -24.08 -13.15
CA SER A 133 13.75 -24.16 -14.10
C SER A 133 15.11 -23.92 -13.42
N ILE A 134 15.17 -23.07 -12.39
CA ILE A 134 16.38 -22.90 -11.56
C ILE A 134 16.66 -24.15 -10.71
N LYS A 135 15.62 -24.77 -10.13
CA LYS A 135 15.78 -25.95 -9.25
C LYS A 135 16.04 -27.25 -10.03
N GLU A 136 15.49 -27.38 -11.23
CA GLU A 136 15.68 -28.53 -12.13
C GLU A 136 17.06 -28.48 -12.80
N SER A 137 17.53 -27.29 -13.20
CA SER A 137 18.93 -27.09 -13.62
C SER A 137 19.95 -27.25 -12.48
N GLN A 138 19.53 -27.08 -11.22
CA GLN A 138 20.34 -27.42 -10.05
C GLN A 138 20.35 -28.91 -9.75
N LYS A 139 19.22 -29.63 -9.87
CA LYS A 139 19.18 -31.09 -9.61
C LYS A 139 19.99 -31.90 -10.63
N ILE A 140 19.97 -31.53 -11.91
CA ILE A 140 20.74 -32.24 -12.95
C ILE A 140 22.26 -32.07 -12.78
N LYS A 141 22.73 -31.07 -11.99
CA LYS A 141 24.15 -30.82 -11.73
C LYS A 141 24.70 -31.39 -10.42
N VAL A 142 23.85 -31.94 -9.55
CA VAL A 142 24.28 -32.41 -8.21
C VAL A 142 24.82 -33.85 -8.22
N GLU A 143 24.64 -34.61 -9.30
CA GLU A 143 25.13 -35.99 -9.37
C GLU A 143 26.61 -36.11 -9.78
N ASN A 144 27.25 -35.04 -10.27
CA ASN A 144 28.66 -35.09 -10.69
C ASN A 144 29.49 -33.97 -10.03
N GLY A 145 30.17 -34.33 -8.94
CA GLY A 145 31.43 -33.69 -8.51
C GLY A 145 31.27 -32.55 -7.49
N GLY A 146 31.89 -32.76 -6.32
CA GLY A 146 32.00 -31.75 -5.26
C GLY A 146 32.64 -30.45 -5.74
N GLY A 147 32.00 -29.33 -5.43
CA GLY A 147 32.54 -28.00 -5.68
C GLY A 147 31.49 -26.90 -5.55
N SER A 148 31.64 -26.08 -4.50
CA SER A 148 31.09 -24.72 -4.31
C SER A 148 29.64 -24.47 -4.77
N MET A 149 28.77 -24.18 -3.80
CA MET A 149 27.40 -23.68 -3.99
C MET A 149 27.42 -22.41 -4.84
N ARG A 150 27.34 -22.57 -6.17
CA ARG A 150 27.37 -21.46 -7.13
C ARG A 150 26.04 -20.70 -6.98
N SER A 151 26.08 -19.59 -6.23
CA SER A 151 24.98 -18.63 -6.17
C SER A 151 24.52 -18.32 -7.59
N ALA A 152 23.26 -18.68 -7.90
CA ALA A 152 22.66 -18.37 -9.18
C ALA A 152 22.69 -16.84 -9.34
N LYS A 153 23.58 -16.33 -10.21
CA LYS A 153 23.70 -14.89 -10.44
C LYS A 153 22.38 -14.38 -11.01
N ILE A 154 21.67 -13.58 -10.22
CA ILE A 154 20.42 -12.93 -10.65
C ILE A 154 20.75 -12.04 -11.86
N PRO A 155 20.05 -12.18 -12.99
CA PRO A 155 20.35 -11.46 -14.22
C PRO A 155 19.81 -10.01 -14.18
N TRP A 156 20.38 -9.18 -13.29
CA TRP A 156 19.96 -7.79 -13.03
C TRP A 156 19.84 -6.95 -14.30
N LYS A 157 20.82 -7.05 -15.21
CA LYS A 157 20.78 -6.29 -16.48
C LYS A 157 19.56 -6.64 -17.33
N SER A 158 19.20 -7.91 -17.41
CA SER A 158 18.03 -8.36 -18.19
C SER A 158 16.73 -7.86 -17.57
N ILE A 159 16.62 -7.91 -16.23
CA ILE A 159 15.46 -7.38 -15.51
C ILE A 159 15.30 -5.88 -15.75
N LEU A 160 16.38 -5.10 -15.60
CA LEU A 160 16.37 -3.65 -15.76
C LEU A 160 16.09 -3.18 -17.19
N VAL A 161 16.40 -3.99 -18.21
CA VAL A 161 16.14 -3.66 -19.62
C VAL A 161 14.78 -4.21 -20.09
N SER A 162 14.11 -5.04 -19.29
CA SER A 162 12.85 -5.67 -19.70
C SER A 162 11.69 -4.68 -19.78
N LEU A 163 10.98 -4.69 -20.92
CA LEU A 163 9.81 -3.84 -21.15
C LEU A 163 8.69 -4.04 -20.10
N PRO A 164 8.37 -5.28 -19.64
CA PRO A 164 7.36 -5.47 -18.61
C PRO A 164 7.70 -4.79 -17.27
N VAL A 165 8.98 -4.72 -16.90
CA VAL A 165 9.41 -4.02 -15.68
C VAL A 165 9.18 -2.53 -15.81
N TRP A 166 9.57 -1.93 -16.94
CA TRP A 166 9.32 -0.50 -17.18
C TRP A 166 7.84 -0.16 -17.26
N ALA A 167 7.01 -1.04 -17.82
CA ALA A 167 5.56 -0.86 -17.80
C ALA A 167 5.00 -0.82 -16.37
N ILE A 168 5.49 -1.68 -15.47
CA ILE A 168 5.10 -1.68 -14.05
C ILE A 168 5.60 -0.42 -13.33
N VAL A 169 6.83 0.02 -13.64
CA VAL A 169 7.42 1.25 -13.07
C VAL A 169 6.59 2.47 -13.48
N ALA A 170 6.30 2.63 -14.77
CA ALA A 170 5.47 3.72 -15.27
C ALA A 170 4.07 3.71 -14.64
N ASN A 171 3.44 2.53 -14.57
CA ASN A 171 2.14 2.36 -13.92
C ASN A 171 2.14 2.78 -12.44
N ASN A 172 3.16 2.35 -11.69
CA ASN A 172 3.31 2.74 -10.28
C ASN A 172 3.59 4.23 -10.14
N PHE A 173 4.43 4.80 -11.00
CA PHE A 173 4.73 6.23 -11.00
C PHE A 173 3.46 7.05 -11.21
N THR A 174 2.67 6.75 -12.24
CA THR A 174 1.41 7.46 -12.53
C THR A 174 0.42 7.35 -11.37
N PHE A 175 0.27 6.16 -10.79
CA PHE A 175 -0.61 5.96 -9.63
C PHE A 175 -0.20 6.82 -8.44
N HIS A 176 1.07 6.74 -8.00
CA HIS A 176 1.55 7.48 -6.84
C HIS A 176 1.59 8.99 -7.10
N TYR A 177 2.01 9.42 -8.29
CA TYR A 177 2.00 10.83 -8.67
C TYR A 177 0.59 11.43 -8.53
N THR A 178 -0.40 10.78 -9.12
CA THR A 178 -1.81 11.23 -9.06
C THR A 178 -2.31 11.26 -7.62
N LEU A 179 -2.02 10.21 -6.84
CA LEU A 179 -2.41 10.12 -5.44
C LEU A 179 -1.83 11.26 -4.59
N TYR A 180 -0.52 11.55 -4.74
CA TYR A 180 0.14 12.61 -3.99
C TYR A 180 -0.32 14.00 -4.42
N VAL A 181 -0.53 14.22 -5.71
CA VAL A 181 -1.14 15.48 -6.21
C VAL A 181 -2.51 15.66 -5.57
N LEU A 182 -3.38 14.66 -5.64
CA LEU A 182 -4.69 14.73 -4.99
C LEU A 182 -4.56 15.03 -3.51
N MET A 183 -3.77 14.27 -2.75
CA MET A 183 -3.63 14.46 -1.31
C MET A 183 -3.07 15.83 -0.91
N ASN A 184 -2.18 16.43 -1.70
CA ASN A 184 -1.61 17.75 -1.41
C ASN A 184 -2.59 18.89 -1.71
N TRP A 185 -3.39 18.76 -2.77
CA TRP A 185 -4.33 19.81 -3.19
C TRP A 185 -5.73 19.65 -2.57
N LEU A 186 -6.08 18.47 -2.10
CA LEU A 186 -7.37 18.15 -1.47
C LEU A 186 -7.70 19.06 -0.27
N PRO A 187 -6.76 19.37 0.67
CA PRO A 187 -7.01 20.33 1.73
C PRO A 187 -7.39 21.72 1.22
N THR A 188 -6.63 22.24 0.26
CA THR A 188 -6.86 23.57 -0.33
C THR A 188 -8.18 23.61 -1.09
N TYR A 189 -8.56 22.52 -1.75
CA TYR A 189 -9.83 22.39 -2.44
C TYR A 189 -11.02 22.39 -1.47
N PHE A 190 -10.94 21.66 -0.36
CA PHE A 190 -12.01 21.68 0.65
C PHE A 190 -12.15 23.05 1.34
N GLU A 191 -11.03 23.71 1.62
CA GLU A 191 -11.02 25.02 2.28
C GLU A 191 -11.50 26.14 1.34
N LYS A 192 -10.93 26.23 0.13
CA LYS A 192 -11.21 27.34 -0.79
C LYS A 192 -12.40 27.10 -1.72
N GLY A 193 -12.61 25.86 -2.17
CA GLY A 193 -13.67 25.52 -3.12
C GLY A 193 -14.99 25.20 -2.43
N LEU A 194 -14.98 24.33 -1.42
CA LEU A 194 -16.20 23.89 -0.73
C LEU A 194 -16.53 24.69 0.54
N GLN A 195 -15.65 25.62 0.97
CA GLN A 195 -15.81 26.45 2.17
C GLN A 195 -16.18 25.65 3.44
N LEU A 196 -15.69 24.42 3.56
CA LEU A 196 -16.02 23.54 4.68
C LEU A 196 -15.22 23.89 5.92
N SER A 197 -15.81 23.65 7.09
CA SER A 197 -15.13 23.87 8.37
C SER A 197 -13.99 22.86 8.59
N LEU A 198 -12.96 23.26 9.34
CA LEU A 198 -11.79 22.41 9.66
C LEU A 198 -12.15 21.07 10.33
N GLN A 199 -13.31 21.00 10.99
CA GLN A 199 -13.80 19.81 11.69
C GLN A 199 -14.43 18.79 10.73
N GLU A 200 -15.20 19.26 9.75
CA GLU A 200 -15.80 18.41 8.71
C GLU A 200 -14.74 17.85 7.74
N MET A 201 -13.69 18.63 7.52
CA MET A 201 -12.56 18.26 6.65
C MET A 201 -11.87 16.95 7.06
N GLY A 202 -11.86 16.59 8.34
CA GLY A 202 -11.34 15.31 8.81
C GLY A 202 -12.17 14.11 8.33
N PHE A 203 -13.49 14.21 8.39
CA PHE A 203 -14.40 13.16 7.91
C PHE A 203 -14.31 12.99 6.39
N TYR A 204 -14.32 14.09 5.63
CA TYR A 204 -14.20 14.03 4.17
C TYR A 204 -12.85 13.48 3.68
N LYS A 205 -11.76 13.75 4.42
CA LYS A 205 -10.44 13.16 4.13
C LYS A 205 -10.37 11.65 4.35
N MET A 206 -11.26 11.08 5.17
CA MET A 206 -11.31 9.64 5.41
C MET A 206 -11.93 8.88 4.22
N ILE A 207 -12.91 9.47 3.54
CA ILE A 207 -13.64 8.88 2.41
C ILE A 207 -12.72 8.31 1.32
N PRO A 208 -11.71 9.02 0.79
CA PRO A 208 -10.84 8.45 -0.24
C PRO A 208 -10.08 7.21 0.25
N PHE A 209 -9.61 7.21 1.51
CA PHE A 209 -8.92 6.05 2.09
C PHE A 209 -9.87 4.85 2.28
N LEU A 210 -11.11 5.08 2.69
CA LEU A 210 -12.12 4.01 2.78
C LEU A 210 -12.51 3.46 1.41
N ASN A 211 -12.66 4.33 0.40
CA ASN A 211 -12.88 3.90 -0.97
C ASN A 211 -11.70 3.04 -1.45
N MET A 212 -10.46 3.44 -1.21
CA MET A 212 -9.29 2.63 -1.55
C MET A 212 -9.31 1.28 -0.84
N PHE A 213 -9.70 1.22 0.44
CA PHE A 213 -9.86 -0.04 1.17
C PHE A 213 -10.91 -0.96 0.52
N ILE A 214 -12.11 -0.45 0.25
CA ILE A 214 -13.22 -1.24 -0.32
C ILE A 214 -12.85 -1.74 -1.72
N PHE A 215 -12.46 -0.84 -2.62
CA PHE A 215 -12.19 -1.19 -4.01
C PHE A 215 -10.93 -2.05 -4.18
N SER A 216 -9.93 -1.91 -3.30
CA SER A 216 -8.77 -2.83 -3.28
C SER A 216 -9.23 -4.27 -3.00
N ASN A 217 -10.06 -4.48 -1.98
CA ASN A 217 -10.55 -5.82 -1.64
C ASN A 217 -11.48 -6.40 -2.70
N VAL A 218 -12.42 -5.59 -3.22
CA VAL A 218 -13.30 -5.99 -4.32
C VAL A 218 -12.49 -6.37 -5.56
N GLY A 219 -11.50 -5.55 -5.93
CA GLY A 219 -10.59 -5.83 -7.05
C GLY A 219 -9.81 -7.14 -6.87
N GLY A 220 -9.36 -7.43 -5.65
CA GLY A 220 -8.70 -8.70 -5.33
C GLY A 220 -9.60 -9.92 -5.52
N VAL A 221 -10.85 -9.86 -5.06
CA VAL A 221 -11.84 -10.94 -5.23
C VAL A 221 -12.19 -11.13 -6.70
N ILE A 222 -12.42 -10.04 -7.43
CA ILE A 222 -12.69 -10.08 -8.89
C ILE A 222 -11.48 -10.66 -9.63
N ALA A 223 -10.26 -10.27 -9.27
CA ALA A 223 -9.05 -10.77 -9.89
C ALA A 223 -8.94 -12.30 -9.76
N ASP A 224 -9.10 -12.82 -8.55
CA ASP A 224 -9.02 -14.26 -8.30
C ASP A 224 -10.18 -15.01 -8.95
N HIS A 225 -11.40 -14.44 -8.99
CA HIS A 225 -12.53 -15.03 -9.70
C HIS A 225 -12.26 -15.14 -11.21
N LEU A 226 -11.78 -14.07 -11.85
CA LEU A 226 -11.46 -14.05 -13.28
C LEU A 226 -10.35 -15.03 -13.65
N ILE A 227 -9.35 -15.17 -12.78
CA ILE A 227 -8.20 -16.08 -12.97
C ILE A 227 -8.61 -17.53 -12.73
N THR A 228 -9.31 -17.82 -11.63
CA THR A 228 -9.67 -19.19 -11.21
C THR A 228 -10.67 -19.82 -12.17
N ASN A 229 -11.64 -19.03 -12.66
CA ASN A 229 -12.62 -19.49 -13.66
C ASN A 229 -12.06 -19.50 -15.09
N ARG A 230 -10.76 -19.22 -15.27
CA ARG A 230 -10.07 -19.18 -16.57
C ARG A 230 -10.73 -18.26 -17.61
N ILE A 231 -11.40 -17.21 -17.14
CA ILE A 231 -12.05 -16.21 -18.01
C ILE A 231 -10.97 -15.35 -18.68
N LEU A 232 -9.94 -14.96 -17.93
CA LEU A 232 -8.79 -14.20 -18.41
C LEU A 232 -7.48 -14.79 -17.89
N SER A 233 -6.40 -14.59 -18.65
CA SER A 233 -5.04 -14.89 -18.17
C SER A 233 -4.64 -13.94 -17.03
N VAL A 234 -3.68 -14.34 -16.19
CA VAL A 234 -3.18 -13.51 -15.07
C VAL A 234 -2.78 -12.11 -15.54
N THR A 235 -2.06 -12.02 -16.67
CA THR A 235 -1.65 -10.74 -17.26
C THR A 235 -2.84 -9.97 -17.82
N GLY A 236 -3.80 -10.66 -18.45
CA GLY A 236 -5.04 -10.08 -18.95
C GLY A 236 -5.87 -9.45 -17.84
N THR A 237 -6.10 -10.18 -16.75
CA THR A 237 -6.82 -9.70 -15.56
C THR A 237 -6.15 -8.47 -14.96
N ARG A 238 -4.82 -8.49 -14.79
CA ARG A 238 -4.07 -7.35 -14.25
C ARG A 238 -4.19 -6.11 -15.14
N LYS A 239 -4.06 -6.26 -16.46
CA LYS A 239 -4.21 -5.15 -17.41
C LYS A 239 -5.63 -4.59 -17.36
N PHE A 240 -6.63 -5.46 -17.44
CA PHE A 240 -8.04 -5.10 -17.41
C PHE A 240 -8.40 -4.29 -16.16
N LEU A 241 -8.05 -4.79 -14.97
CA LEU A 241 -8.34 -4.11 -13.71
C LEU A 241 -7.59 -2.78 -13.56
N ASN A 242 -6.33 -2.71 -13.98
CA ASN A 242 -5.59 -1.43 -13.97
C ASN A 242 -6.23 -0.43 -14.95
N THR A 243 -6.57 -0.84 -16.17
CA THR A 243 -7.19 0.04 -17.16
C THR A 243 -8.52 0.60 -16.66
N ILE A 244 -9.39 -0.24 -16.10
CA ILE A 244 -10.66 0.23 -15.52
C ILE A 244 -10.39 1.24 -14.39
N GLY A 245 -9.46 0.92 -13.48
CA GLY A 245 -9.11 1.80 -12.36
C GLY A 245 -8.63 3.19 -12.84
N PHE A 246 -7.73 3.23 -13.82
CA PHE A 246 -7.25 4.49 -14.37
C PHE A 246 -8.30 5.27 -15.16
N VAL A 247 -9.16 4.59 -15.93
CA VAL A 247 -10.25 5.25 -16.66
C VAL A 247 -11.23 5.88 -15.68
N VAL A 248 -11.65 5.13 -14.65
CA VAL A 248 -12.55 5.66 -13.60
C VAL A 248 -11.91 6.85 -12.88
N ALA A 249 -10.64 6.74 -12.48
CA ALA A 249 -9.93 7.85 -11.85
C ALA A 249 -9.83 9.08 -12.76
N SER A 250 -9.54 8.88 -14.06
CA SER A 250 -9.45 9.97 -15.03
C SER A 250 -10.79 10.66 -15.26
N VAL A 251 -11.87 9.89 -15.39
CA VAL A 251 -13.22 10.44 -15.56
C VAL A 251 -13.65 11.22 -14.31
N ALA A 252 -13.41 10.66 -13.13
CA ALA A 252 -13.71 11.33 -11.86
C ALA A 252 -12.95 12.66 -11.72
N LEU A 253 -11.66 12.69 -12.05
CA LEU A 253 -10.84 13.91 -12.01
C LEU A 253 -11.35 14.99 -12.98
N VAL A 254 -11.82 14.60 -14.17
CA VAL A 254 -12.39 15.54 -15.15
C VAL A 254 -13.77 16.05 -14.70
N ALA A 255 -14.54 15.24 -13.98
CA ALA A 255 -15.86 15.63 -13.46
C ALA A 255 -15.78 16.62 -12.28
N LEU A 256 -14.75 16.54 -11.43
CA LEU A 256 -14.58 17.41 -10.25
C LEU A 256 -14.78 18.92 -10.53
N PRO A 257 -14.10 19.55 -11.51
CA PRO A 257 -14.28 20.97 -11.79
C PRO A 257 -15.67 21.33 -12.33
N VAL A 258 -16.37 20.40 -12.99
CA VAL A 258 -17.71 20.64 -13.56
C VAL A 258 -18.75 20.83 -12.45
N GLU A 259 -18.66 20.03 -11.39
CA GLU A 259 -19.57 20.14 -10.25
C GLU A 259 -19.32 21.40 -9.41
N VAL A 260 -18.05 21.79 -9.23
CA VAL A 260 -17.72 23.04 -8.52
C VAL A 260 -18.20 24.26 -9.29
N GLY A 261 -17.95 24.33 -10.60
CA GLY A 261 -18.46 25.42 -11.42
C GLY A 261 -19.99 25.52 -11.42
N SER A 262 -20.68 24.38 -11.32
CA SER A 262 -22.14 24.32 -11.20
C SER A 262 -22.64 24.77 -9.82
N CYS A 263 -21.90 24.49 -8.75
CA CYS A 263 -22.17 25.02 -7.41
C CYS A 263 -21.95 26.53 -7.34
N ASP A 264 -20.90 27.06 -7.96
CA ASP A 264 -20.66 28.52 -8.03
C ASP A 264 -21.77 29.24 -8.79
N LEU A 265 -22.26 28.67 -9.91
CA LEU A 265 -23.38 29.19 -10.67
C LEU A 265 -24.73 29.13 -9.92
N ASN A 266 -24.96 28.10 -9.10
CA ASN A 266 -26.17 27.99 -8.28
C ASN A 266 -26.12 28.81 -6.99
N CYS A 267 -24.94 29.08 -6.43
CA CYS A 267 -24.74 30.03 -5.33
C CYS A 267 -24.84 31.49 -5.77
N TYR A 268 -24.67 31.78 -7.08
CA TYR A 268 -24.92 33.09 -7.68
C TYR A 268 -26.37 33.24 -8.19
N LYS A 269 -27.36 32.62 -7.54
CA LYS A 269 -28.74 33.13 -7.64
C LYS A 269 -28.92 34.23 -6.60
N PRO A 270 -28.97 35.52 -7.00
CA PRO A 270 -29.30 36.57 -6.06
C PRO A 270 -30.70 36.31 -5.52
N LYS A 271 -30.86 36.35 -4.19
CA LYS A 271 -32.15 36.55 -3.54
C LYS A 271 -32.70 37.92 -3.98
N LEU A 272 -33.33 37.97 -5.15
CA LEU A 272 -34.03 39.12 -5.69
C LEU A 272 -35.52 38.78 -5.84
N THR A 273 -36.16 38.37 -4.74
CA THR A 273 -37.62 38.31 -4.60
C THR A 273 -37.93 38.20 -3.12
N GLU A 274 -37.84 39.31 -2.39
CA GLU A 274 -38.55 39.56 -1.11
C GLU A 274 -38.25 40.99 -0.63
N PHE A 275 -38.63 41.98 -1.44
CA PHE A 275 -38.94 43.33 -0.99
C PHE A 275 -40.04 43.88 -1.90
N ASN A 276 -41.29 43.60 -1.53
CA ASN A 276 -42.47 44.40 -1.83
C ASN A 276 -43.40 44.29 -0.61
#